data_AF-A0AAU9F6V4-F1
#
_entry.id   AF-A0AAU9F6V4-F1
#
_cell.length_a   1.000
_cell.length_b   1.000
_cell.length_c   1.000
_cell.angle_alpha   90.00
_cell.angle_beta   90.00
_cell.angle_gamma   90.00
#
_symmetry.space_group_name_H-M   'P 1'
#
loop_
_entity.id
_entity.type
_entity.pdbx_description
1 polymer ?
#
loop_
_entity_poly.entity_id
_entity_poly.type
_entity_poly.pdbx_seq_one_letter_code
_entity_poly.pdbx_strand_id
1 'polypeptide(L)'
;MRPVLFLFYTAETVVNMMLMGFHIRGFMSQDLSFLPMLDQVTHYFYTVTLYVYTVLTIFASINVCTGNKASIMEEILRTLTGCILYVIISLMTLKDAEMDFHMMYIGMGDPKMPERPVHPFFEYLRSQAVGALVCSIIYLLHCLIVVDVLLSNEEFSDGEYDSDYDEDDDMDYMPVRLYVFGEALQERLERYRWFREFSHDRRMTI
;
A
#
# COMPACT_ATOMS: atom_id res chain seq x y z
N MET A 1 0.86 -18.22 -1.96
CA MET A 1 0.54 -16.80 -2.23
C MET A 1 -0.33 -16.14 -1.15
N ARG A 2 -1.45 -16.76 -0.70
CA ARG A 2 -2.41 -16.16 0.25
C ARG A 2 -1.79 -15.54 1.52
N PRO A 3 -0.81 -16.17 2.21
CA PRO A 3 -0.20 -15.56 3.39
C PRO A 3 0.60 -14.30 3.11
N VAL A 4 1.28 -14.25 1.97
CA VAL A 4 2.06 -13.08 1.55
C VAL A 4 1.13 -11.94 1.10
N LEU A 5 0.07 -12.23 0.34
CA LEU A 5 -0.94 -11.22 0.00
C LEU A 5 -1.60 -10.63 1.25
N PHE A 6 -1.95 -11.48 2.22
CA PHE A 6 -2.51 -11.03 3.49
C PHE A 6 -1.54 -10.13 4.27
N LEU A 7 -0.24 -10.43 4.23
CA LEU A 7 0.79 -9.58 4.81
C LEU A 7 0.78 -8.19 4.19
N PHE A 8 0.81 -8.12 2.85
CA PHE A 8 0.77 -6.84 2.14
C PHE A 8 -0.49 -6.06 2.44
N TYR A 9 -1.68 -6.67 2.37
CA TYR A 9 -2.91 -5.94 2.69
C TYR A 9 -2.96 -5.44 4.12
N THR A 10 -2.42 -6.21 5.08
CA THR A 10 -2.35 -5.79 6.47
C THR A 10 -1.41 -4.59 6.62
N ALA A 11 -0.23 -4.64 5.99
CA ALA A 11 0.73 -3.54 6.01
C ALA A 11 0.14 -2.28 5.35
N GLU A 12 -0.46 -2.42 4.17
CA GLU A 12 -1.12 -1.33 3.45
C GLU A 12 -2.25 -0.73 4.28
N THR A 13 -3.10 -1.56 4.89
CA THR A 13 -4.22 -1.09 5.75
C THR A 13 -3.70 -0.28 6.94
N VAL A 14 -2.67 -0.77 7.64
CA VAL A 14 -2.09 -0.07 8.79
C VAL A 14 -1.49 1.28 8.37
N VAL A 15 -0.73 1.32 7.28
CA VAL A 15 -0.13 2.57 6.79
C VAL A 15 -1.21 3.54 6.28
N ASN A 16 -2.22 3.06 5.57
CA ASN A 16 -3.37 3.85 5.12
C ASN A 16 -4.12 4.48 6.31
N MET A 17 -4.34 3.72 7.40
CA MET A 17 -4.97 4.24 8.62
C MET A 17 -4.10 5.31 9.30
N MET A 18 -2.78 5.12 9.35
CA MET A 18 -1.86 6.13 9.89
C MET A 18 -1.88 7.42 9.04
N LEU A 19 -1.86 7.28 7.72
CA LEU A 19 -1.94 8.41 6.79
C LEU A 19 -3.24 9.18 6.90
N MET A 20 -4.36 8.47 6.99
CA MET A 20 -5.67 9.07 7.26
C MET A 20 -5.66 9.84 8.59
N GLY A 21 -5.00 9.28 9.62
CA GLY A 21 -4.81 9.95 10.90
C GLY A 21 -4.02 11.25 10.80
N PHE A 22 -2.91 11.27 10.07
CA PHE A 22 -2.13 12.50 9.83
C PHE A 22 -2.91 13.52 9.01
N HIS A 23 -3.60 13.06 7.95
CA HIS A 23 -4.45 13.88 7.12
C HIS A 23 -5.53 14.58 7.95
N ILE A 24 -6.37 13.82 8.68
CA ILE A 24 -7.45 14.37 9.51
C ILE A 24 -6.91 15.34 10.57
N ARG A 25 -5.81 14.99 11.26
CA ARG A 25 -5.22 15.88 12.29
C ARG A 25 -4.65 17.16 11.70
N GLY A 26 -3.99 17.09 10.56
CA GLY A 26 -3.53 18.26 9.82
C GLY A 26 -4.69 19.17 9.46
N PHE A 27 -5.77 18.63 8.90
CA PHE A 27 -6.92 19.42 8.45
C PHE A 27 -7.80 19.94 9.57
N MET A 28 -7.99 19.21 10.66
CA MET A 28 -8.72 19.74 11.83
C MET A 28 -7.99 20.90 12.51
N SER A 29 -6.72 21.13 12.19
CA SER A 29 -5.95 22.26 12.72
C SER A 29 -6.11 23.57 11.93
N GLN A 30 -6.77 23.55 10.77
CA GLN A 30 -6.97 24.71 9.90
C GLN A 30 -8.40 24.77 9.33
N ASP A 31 -9.01 25.95 9.25
CA ASP A 31 -10.32 26.11 8.60
C ASP A 31 -10.14 26.08 7.07
N LEU A 32 -10.73 25.07 6.42
CA LEU A 32 -10.58 24.82 4.98
C LEU A 32 -11.11 25.99 4.11
N SER A 33 -12.03 26.78 4.64
CA SER A 33 -12.63 27.94 3.96
C SER A 33 -11.66 29.10 3.73
N PHE A 34 -10.53 29.14 4.42
CA PHE A 34 -9.50 30.16 4.21
C PHE A 34 -8.54 29.84 3.06
N LEU A 35 -8.52 28.58 2.59
CA LEU A 35 -7.65 28.14 1.51
C LEU A 35 -8.22 28.51 0.13
N PRO A 36 -7.36 28.87 -0.84
CA PRO A 36 -7.73 28.97 -2.26
C PRO A 36 -8.43 27.71 -2.78
N MET A 37 -9.33 27.88 -3.74
CA MET A 37 -10.10 26.76 -4.33
C MET A 37 -9.23 25.61 -4.86
N LEU A 38 -8.05 25.91 -5.43
CA LEU A 38 -7.13 24.88 -5.94
C LEU A 38 -6.56 24.01 -4.82
N ASP A 39 -6.28 24.61 -3.66
CA ASP A 39 -5.72 23.90 -2.51
C ASP A 39 -6.80 23.03 -1.87
N GLN A 40 -8.05 23.53 -1.80
CA GLN A 40 -9.20 22.74 -1.38
C GLN A 40 -9.41 21.49 -2.26
N VAL A 41 -9.33 21.64 -3.59
CA VAL A 41 -9.45 20.50 -4.53
C VAL A 41 -8.37 19.46 -4.28
N THR A 42 -7.13 19.90 -4.03
CA THR A 42 -6.00 19.03 -3.72
C THR A 42 -6.25 18.23 -2.43
N HIS A 43 -6.83 18.86 -1.42
CA HIS A 43 -7.19 18.18 -0.17
C HIS A 43 -8.30 17.14 -0.37
N TYR A 44 -9.36 17.47 -1.11
CA TYR A 44 -10.41 16.50 -1.44
C TYR A 44 -9.85 15.31 -2.22
N PHE A 45 -8.91 15.55 -3.14
CA PHE A 45 -8.22 14.49 -3.87
C PHE A 45 -7.46 13.54 -2.93
N TYR A 46 -6.73 14.08 -1.93
CA TYR A 46 -6.07 13.25 -0.91
C TYR A 46 -7.08 12.45 -0.10
N THR A 47 -8.15 13.09 0.40
CA THR A 47 -9.18 12.44 1.22
C THR A 47 -9.83 11.27 0.48
N VAL A 48 -10.26 11.52 -0.77
CA VAL A 48 -10.91 10.49 -1.60
C VAL A 48 -9.96 9.34 -1.87
N THR A 49 -8.71 9.62 -2.22
CA THR A 49 -7.72 8.57 -2.51
C THR A 49 -7.44 7.72 -1.27
N LEU A 50 -7.13 8.35 -0.13
CA LEU A 50 -6.87 7.65 1.13
C LEU A 50 -8.07 6.78 1.53
N TYR A 51 -9.29 7.31 1.39
CA TYR A 51 -10.51 6.60 1.75
C TYR A 51 -10.74 5.37 0.85
N VAL A 52 -10.71 5.57 -0.46
CA VAL A 52 -10.93 4.50 -1.44
C VAL A 52 -9.91 3.38 -1.23
N TYR A 53 -8.61 3.71 -1.13
CA TYR A 53 -7.58 2.68 -0.94
C TYR A 53 -7.68 1.96 0.39
N THR A 54 -8.02 2.66 1.49
CA THR A 54 -8.28 2.02 2.79
C THR A 54 -9.41 1.00 2.67
N VAL A 55 -10.53 1.38 2.07
CA VAL A 55 -11.69 0.50 1.91
C VAL A 55 -11.35 -0.69 1.00
N LEU A 56 -10.71 -0.45 -0.14
CA LEU A 56 -10.32 -1.51 -1.08
C LEU A 56 -9.36 -2.53 -0.43
N THR A 57 -8.36 -2.08 0.34
CA THR A 57 -7.41 -2.99 1.01
C THR A 57 -8.03 -3.78 2.15
N ILE A 58 -8.98 -3.20 2.88
CA ILE A 58 -9.76 -3.94 3.88
C ILE A 58 -10.58 -5.04 3.20
N PHE A 59 -11.30 -4.73 2.11
CA PHE A 59 -12.05 -5.75 1.38
C PHE A 59 -11.15 -6.82 0.76
N ALA A 60 -9.97 -6.44 0.24
CA ALA A 60 -8.98 -7.39 -0.26
C ALA A 60 -8.47 -8.34 0.84
N SER A 61 -8.22 -7.81 2.05
CA SER A 61 -7.88 -8.61 3.22
C SER A 61 -8.96 -9.63 3.56
N ILE A 62 -10.23 -9.19 3.60
CA ILE A 62 -11.38 -10.06 3.89
C ILE A 62 -11.53 -11.13 2.80
N ASN A 63 -11.37 -10.76 1.53
CA ASN A 63 -11.44 -11.70 0.40
C ASN A 63 -10.37 -12.80 0.51
N VAL A 64 -9.12 -12.44 0.84
CA VAL A 64 -8.06 -13.42 1.04
C VAL A 64 -8.30 -14.29 2.27
N CYS A 65 -8.82 -13.73 3.36
CA CYS A 65 -9.22 -14.50 4.54
C CYS A 65 -10.34 -15.50 4.21
N THR A 66 -11.35 -15.10 3.43
CA THR A 66 -12.51 -15.95 3.09
C THR A 66 -12.22 -16.95 1.96
N GLY A 67 -11.06 -16.86 1.30
CA GLY A 67 -10.70 -17.75 0.19
C GLY A 67 -11.41 -17.38 -1.11
N ASN A 68 -11.86 -16.14 -1.24
CA ASN A 68 -12.31 -15.59 -2.51
C ASN A 68 -11.07 -15.23 -3.35
N LYS A 69 -10.99 -15.77 -4.57
CA LYS A 69 -9.85 -15.55 -5.46
C LYS A 69 -10.02 -14.20 -6.17
N ALA A 70 -9.16 -13.24 -5.88
CA ALA A 70 -9.05 -12.02 -6.65
C ALA A 70 -8.36 -12.32 -8.00
N SER A 71 -8.76 -11.62 -9.06
CA SER A 71 -8.09 -11.71 -10.35
C SER A 71 -6.67 -11.13 -10.23
N ILE A 72 -5.65 -11.84 -10.72
CA ILE A 72 -4.25 -11.37 -10.70
C ILE A 72 -4.12 -10.00 -11.39
N MET A 73 -4.86 -9.78 -12.48
CA MET A 73 -4.86 -8.49 -13.18
C MET A 73 -5.48 -7.36 -12.35
N GLU A 74 -6.51 -7.66 -11.56
CA GLU A 74 -7.11 -6.67 -10.63
C GLU A 74 -6.10 -6.28 -9.53
N GLU A 75 -5.34 -7.26 -9.04
CA GLU A 75 -4.28 -7.06 -8.06
C GLU A 75 -3.16 -6.16 -8.60
N ILE A 76 -2.68 -6.43 -9.82
CA ILE A 76 -1.66 -5.62 -10.49
C ILE A 76 -2.17 -4.19 -10.70
N LEU A 77 -3.37 -4.03 -11.28
CA LEU A 77 -3.93 -2.71 -11.55
C LEU A 77 -4.09 -1.91 -10.26
N ARG A 78 -4.68 -2.49 -9.21
CA ARG A 78 -4.90 -1.82 -7.93
C ARG A 78 -3.59 -1.39 -7.27
N THR A 79 -2.60 -2.28 -7.20
CA THR A 79 -1.32 -2.00 -6.54
C THR A 79 -0.48 -0.99 -7.35
N LEU A 80 -0.50 -1.08 -8.68
CA LEU A 80 0.15 -0.11 -9.56
C LEU A 80 -0.48 1.29 -9.45
N THR A 81 -1.81 1.39 -9.52
CA THR A 81 -2.50 2.68 -9.36
C THR A 81 -2.29 3.24 -7.95
N GLY A 82 -2.24 2.38 -6.93
CA GLY A 82 -1.92 2.78 -5.56
C GLY A 82 -0.54 3.41 -5.49
N CYS A 83 0.48 2.72 -6.00
CA CYS A 83 1.85 3.24 -6.05
C CYS A 83 1.90 4.64 -6.68
N ILE A 84 1.33 4.81 -7.87
CA ILE A 84 1.37 6.09 -8.60
C ILE A 84 0.66 7.20 -7.82
N LEU A 85 -0.55 6.94 -7.32
CA LEU A 85 -1.33 7.95 -6.60
C LEU A 85 -0.65 8.35 -5.29
N TYR A 86 -0.09 7.41 -4.54
CA TYR A 86 0.63 7.71 -3.29
C TYR A 86 1.95 8.45 -3.53
N VAL A 87 2.65 8.22 -4.65
CA VAL A 87 3.77 9.06 -5.08
C VAL A 87 3.31 10.49 -5.37
N ILE A 88 2.21 10.65 -6.12
CA ILE A 88 1.64 11.98 -6.41
C ILE A 88 1.29 12.70 -5.11
N ILE A 89 0.58 12.04 -4.19
CA ILE A 89 0.22 12.61 -2.88
C ILE A 89 1.48 13.01 -2.10
N SER A 90 2.51 12.16 -2.06
CA SER A 90 3.76 12.47 -1.37
C SER A 90 4.43 13.73 -1.93
N LEU A 91 4.57 13.81 -3.27
CA LEU A 91 5.20 14.95 -3.93
C LEU A 91 4.40 16.24 -3.76
N MET A 92 3.08 16.18 -3.91
CA MET A 92 2.23 17.36 -3.72
C MET A 92 2.24 17.81 -2.25
N THR A 93 2.12 16.89 -1.29
CA THR A 93 2.21 17.23 0.15
C THR A 93 3.57 17.84 0.51
N LEU A 94 4.66 17.34 -0.09
CA LEU A 94 6.00 17.89 0.13
C LEU A 94 6.13 19.29 -0.47
N LYS A 95 5.59 19.51 -1.67
CA LYS A 95 5.53 20.84 -2.29
C LYS A 95 4.73 21.81 -1.41
N ASP A 96 3.59 21.37 -0.88
CA ASP A 96 2.77 22.17 0.04
C ASP A 96 3.54 22.53 1.31
N ALA A 97 4.42 21.64 1.79
CA ALA A 97 5.29 21.89 2.94
C ALA A 97 6.52 22.79 2.64
N GLU A 98 6.96 22.89 1.37
CA GLU A 98 8.09 23.75 0.94
C GLU A 98 7.65 25.17 0.51
N MET A 99 6.53 25.27 -0.20
CA MET A 99 5.61 26.41 -0.01
C MET A 99 5.18 26.39 1.48
N ASP A 100 4.38 27.25 2.08
CA ASP A 100 4.26 27.31 3.57
C ASP A 100 5.58 27.55 4.40
N PHE A 101 6.69 26.81 4.22
CA PHE A 101 8.03 27.14 4.77
C PHE A 101 8.43 28.57 4.41
N HIS A 102 8.22 29.01 3.17
CA HIS A 102 8.43 30.40 2.77
C HIS A 102 7.56 31.42 3.56
N MET A 103 6.36 31.04 4.02
CA MET A 103 5.50 31.89 4.85
C MET A 103 5.99 32.00 6.29
N MET A 104 6.81 31.05 6.75
CA MET A 104 7.52 31.14 8.04
C MET A 104 8.56 32.28 8.04
N TYR A 105 9.06 32.70 6.87
CA TYR A 105 10.03 33.79 6.70
C TYR A 105 9.39 35.15 6.36
N ILE A 106 8.10 35.18 5.99
CA ILE A 106 7.35 36.44 5.78
C ILE A 106 7.07 37.08 7.14
N GLY A 107 8.02 37.88 7.62
CA GLY A 107 7.97 38.52 8.93
C GLY A 107 9.32 38.68 9.63
N MET A 108 10.40 38.07 9.11
CA MET A 108 11.75 38.17 9.68
C MET A 108 12.36 39.60 9.73
N GLY A 109 11.65 40.61 9.21
CA GLY A 109 12.04 42.02 9.29
C GLY A 109 11.39 42.82 10.43
N ASP A 110 10.47 42.25 11.22
CA ASP A 110 9.86 42.91 12.37
C ASP A 110 10.41 42.34 13.69
N PRO A 111 11.36 43.02 14.36
CA PRO A 111 11.96 42.55 15.60
C PRO A 111 10.98 42.50 16.79
N LYS A 112 9.70 42.87 16.61
CA LYS A 112 8.66 42.79 17.63
C LYS A 112 7.66 41.66 17.44
N MET A 113 7.71 40.91 16.33
CA MET A 113 6.87 39.72 16.22
C MET A 113 7.51 38.56 16.99
N PRO A 114 6.78 37.87 17.88
CA PRO A 114 7.28 36.65 18.49
C PRO A 114 7.61 35.64 17.38
N GLU A 115 8.75 34.97 17.48
CA GLU A 115 9.07 33.80 16.64
C GLU A 115 7.86 32.88 16.67
N ARG A 116 7.12 32.79 15.55
CA ARG A 116 5.95 31.93 15.51
C ARG A 116 6.46 30.50 15.69
N PRO A 117 5.93 29.72 16.65
CA PRO A 117 6.29 28.32 16.76
C PRO A 117 6.06 27.66 15.41
N VAL A 118 6.97 26.75 15.00
CA VAL A 118 6.80 25.89 13.82
C VAL A 118 5.35 25.41 13.85
N HIS A 119 4.54 25.86 12.89
CA HIS A 119 3.10 25.63 12.96
C HIS A 119 2.90 24.09 12.97
N PRO A 120 2.19 23.49 13.95
CA PRO A 120 2.08 22.03 14.09
C PRO A 120 1.66 21.32 12.79
N PHE A 121 0.93 22.02 11.93
CA PHE A 121 0.59 21.62 10.56
C PHE A 121 1.78 21.14 9.71
N PHE A 122 2.95 21.77 9.84
CA PHE A 122 4.15 21.38 9.10
C PHE A 122 4.63 19.97 9.48
N GLU A 123 4.62 19.63 10.77
CA GLU A 123 4.99 18.29 11.22
C GLU A 123 4.01 17.24 10.68
N TYR A 124 2.73 17.58 10.59
CA TYR A 124 1.72 16.71 9.98
C TYR A 124 1.91 16.54 8.47
N LEU A 125 2.14 17.63 7.72
CA LEU A 125 2.40 17.57 6.28
C LEU A 125 3.65 16.76 5.96
N ARG A 126 4.75 16.99 6.69
CA ARG A 126 5.99 16.22 6.53
C ARG A 126 5.77 14.74 6.83
N SER A 127 5.08 14.43 7.92
CA SER A 127 4.76 13.04 8.30
C SER A 127 3.86 12.36 7.27
N GLN A 128 2.88 13.09 6.74
CA GLN A 128 2.00 12.62 5.66
C GLN A 128 2.78 12.38 4.36
N ALA A 129 3.69 13.29 3.97
CA ALA A 129 4.51 13.13 2.76
C ALA A 129 5.44 11.90 2.84
N VAL A 130 6.08 11.69 3.99
CA VAL A 130 6.92 10.52 4.24
C VAL A 130 6.07 9.25 4.32
N GLY A 131 4.96 9.27 5.04
CA GLY A 131 4.06 8.12 5.14
C GLY A 131 3.49 7.71 3.78
N ALA A 132 3.13 8.68 2.93
CA ALA A 132 2.61 8.43 1.59
C ALA A 132 3.68 7.79 0.70
N LEU A 133 4.94 8.22 0.83
CA LEU A 133 6.06 7.59 0.12
C LEU A 133 6.32 6.16 0.60
N VAL A 134 6.25 5.91 1.91
CA VAL A 134 6.37 4.55 2.44
C VAL A 134 5.24 3.67 1.92
N CYS A 135 4.01 4.20 1.88
CA CYS A 135 2.85 3.51 1.34
C CYS A 135 3.02 3.17 -0.14
N SER A 136 3.54 4.09 -0.96
CA SER A 136 3.78 3.82 -2.38
C SER A 136 4.84 2.74 -2.58
N ILE A 137 5.89 2.69 -1.76
CA ILE A 137 6.90 1.63 -1.80
C ILE A 137 6.27 0.27 -1.47
N ILE A 138 5.38 0.20 -0.47
CA ILE A 138 4.68 -1.03 -0.13
C ILE A 138 3.81 -1.50 -1.31
N TYR A 139 3.03 -0.59 -1.92
CA TYR A 139 2.23 -0.90 -3.11
C TYR A 139 3.09 -1.34 -4.30
N LEU A 140 4.27 -0.73 -4.49
CA LEU A 140 5.21 -1.14 -5.53
C LEU A 140 5.73 -2.56 -5.28
N LEU A 141 6.17 -2.86 -4.06
CA LEU A 141 6.63 -4.20 -3.68
C LEU A 141 5.54 -5.25 -3.87
N HIS A 142 4.31 -4.91 -3.48
CA HIS A 142 3.16 -5.77 -3.71
C HIS A 142 2.94 -6.04 -5.21
N CYS A 143 2.92 -4.99 -6.02
CA CYS A 143 2.76 -5.11 -7.48
C CYS A 143 3.86 -5.97 -8.09
N LEU A 144 5.12 -5.75 -7.72
CA LEU A 144 6.25 -6.51 -8.23
C LEU A 144 6.16 -8.00 -7.88
N ILE A 145 5.77 -8.34 -6.66
CA ILE A 145 5.59 -9.75 -6.26
C ILE A 145 4.45 -10.41 -7.03
N VAL A 146 3.35 -9.70 -7.27
CA VAL A 146 2.23 -10.24 -8.05
C VAL A 146 2.64 -10.44 -9.52
N VAL A 147 3.37 -9.51 -10.10
CA VAL A 147 3.92 -9.63 -11.47
C VAL A 147 4.93 -10.77 -11.56
N ASP A 148 5.83 -10.90 -10.59
CA ASP A 148 6.82 -11.99 -10.53
C ASP A 148 6.14 -13.36 -10.50
N VAL A 149 5.06 -13.50 -9.71
CA VAL A 149 4.23 -14.71 -9.69
C VAL A 149 3.49 -14.93 -11.01
N LEU A 150 3.01 -13.87 -11.67
CA LEU A 150 2.35 -13.99 -12.97
C LEU A 150 3.32 -14.51 -14.04
N LEU A 151 4.51 -13.90 -14.15
CA LEU A 151 5.53 -14.30 -15.11
C LEU A 151 6.04 -15.72 -14.83
N SER A 152 6.26 -16.08 -13.56
CA SER A 152 6.65 -17.44 -13.16
C SER A 152 5.59 -18.49 -13.51
N ASN A 153 4.32 -18.10 -13.64
CA ASN A 153 3.25 -19.01 -14.09
C ASN A 153 3.14 -19.04 -15.63
N GLU A 154 3.37 -17.93 -16.33
CA GLU A 154 3.28 -17.83 -17.79
C GLU A 154 4.48 -18.50 -18.50
N GLU A 155 5.71 -18.35 -17.99
CA GLU A 155 6.91 -18.98 -18.55
C GLU A 155 6.83 -20.52 -18.59
N PHE A 156 5.99 -21.12 -17.75
CA PHE A 156 5.73 -22.56 -17.77
C PHE A 156 4.55 -22.97 -18.66
N SER A 157 3.66 -22.04 -19.04
CA SER A 157 2.52 -22.32 -19.92
C SER A 157 2.89 -22.23 -21.41
N ASP A 158 3.88 -21.41 -21.78
CA ASP A 158 4.33 -21.23 -23.17
C ASP A 158 5.49 -22.17 -23.57
N GLY A 159 5.92 -23.05 -22.66
CA GLY A 159 6.96 -24.07 -22.89
C GLY A 159 6.47 -25.41 -23.44
N GLU A 160 5.16 -25.58 -23.64
CA GLU A 160 4.56 -26.84 -24.09
C GLU A 160 4.36 -26.84 -25.62
N TYR A 161 5.47 -26.90 -26.36
CA TYR A 161 5.45 -27.38 -27.75
C TYR A 161 5.93 -28.84 -27.79
N ASP A 162 5.00 -29.72 -28.15
CA ASP A 162 5.16 -31.11 -28.63
C ASP A 162 5.92 -32.11 -27.74
N SER A 163 5.16 -32.91 -26.98
CA SER A 163 5.33 -34.38 -27.01
C SER A 163 4.09 -35.09 -26.49
N ASP A 164 3.34 -35.72 -27.40
CA ASP A 164 2.65 -36.98 -27.11
C ASP A 164 3.66 -37.94 -26.43
N TYR A 165 3.17 -38.75 -25.47
CA TYR A 165 3.78 -39.92 -24.80
C TYR A 165 3.89 -39.81 -23.27
N ASP A 166 2.94 -40.49 -22.62
CA ASP A 166 3.07 -41.39 -21.47
C ASP A 166 3.49 -40.90 -20.06
N GLU A 167 2.92 -41.65 -19.12
CA GLU A 167 2.92 -41.58 -17.66
C GLU A 167 4.30 -41.38 -16.99
N ASP A 168 4.25 -40.79 -15.80
CA ASP A 168 5.31 -40.73 -14.78
C ASP A 168 6.54 -39.87 -15.12
N ASP A 169 6.38 -38.56 -14.98
CA ASP A 169 7.42 -37.74 -14.35
C ASP A 169 6.74 -36.68 -13.46
N ASP A 170 7.02 -36.79 -12.15
CA ASP A 170 6.80 -35.73 -11.17
C ASP A 170 7.56 -34.48 -11.66
N MET A 171 6.94 -33.69 -12.54
CA MET A 171 7.42 -32.36 -12.90
C MET A 171 7.48 -31.55 -11.61
N ASP A 172 8.70 -31.47 -11.10
CA ASP A 172 9.09 -30.90 -9.82
C ASP A 172 8.57 -29.45 -9.77
N TYR A 173 7.32 -29.30 -9.31
CA TYR A 173 6.69 -28.02 -9.07
C TYR A 173 7.53 -27.36 -7.99
N MET A 174 8.44 -26.46 -8.39
CA MET A 174 9.16 -25.61 -7.48
C MET A 174 8.40 -24.29 -7.38
N PRO A 175 7.34 -24.19 -6.54
CA PRO A 175 6.65 -22.93 -6.35
C PRO A 175 7.69 -21.91 -5.90
N VAL A 176 7.60 -20.68 -6.42
CA VAL A 176 8.31 -19.54 -5.85
C VAL A 176 8.05 -19.57 -4.35
N ARG A 177 9.09 -19.89 -3.56
CA ARG A 177 8.98 -20.06 -2.12
C ARG A 177 8.85 -18.69 -1.50
N LEU A 178 7.64 -18.18 -1.50
CA LEU A 178 7.26 -16.91 -0.89
C LEU A 178 7.21 -17.12 0.63
N TYR A 179 8.18 -16.52 1.32
CA TYR A 179 8.30 -16.59 2.77
C TYR A 179 7.69 -15.36 3.46
N VAL A 180 6.82 -15.58 4.44
CA VAL A 180 6.30 -14.52 5.31
C VAL A 180 7.40 -14.11 6.30
N PHE A 181 8.00 -12.94 6.09
CA PHE A 181 9.12 -12.42 6.88
C PHE A 181 10.35 -13.36 6.96
N GLY A 182 10.53 -14.22 5.97
CA GLY A 182 11.66 -15.15 5.87
C GLY A 182 11.36 -16.59 6.32
N GLU A 183 12.29 -17.49 5.98
CA GLU A 183 12.14 -18.94 6.12
C GLU A 183 11.89 -19.38 7.57
N ALA A 184 12.66 -18.87 8.53
CA ALA A 184 12.54 -19.25 9.94
C ALA A 184 11.16 -18.91 10.55
N LEU A 185 10.54 -17.80 10.14
CA LEU A 185 9.20 -17.46 10.63
C LEU A 185 8.14 -18.30 9.92
N GLN A 186 8.28 -18.52 8.61
CA GLN A 186 7.39 -19.39 7.85
C GLN A 186 7.37 -20.81 8.43
N GLU A 187 8.53 -21.43 8.64
CA GLU A 187 8.63 -22.78 9.24
C GLU A 187 7.98 -22.84 10.63
N ARG A 188 8.09 -21.76 11.41
CA ARG A 188 7.46 -21.67 12.73
C ARG A 188 5.94 -21.54 12.63
N LEU A 189 5.44 -20.78 11.66
CA LEU A 189 4.02 -20.61 11.39
C LEU A 189 3.38 -21.89 10.85
N GLU A 190 4.09 -22.64 10.00
CA GLU A 190 3.65 -23.92 9.44
C GLU A 190 3.42 -25.02 10.49
N ARG A 191 3.98 -24.89 11.69
CA ARG A 191 3.66 -25.79 12.81
C ARG A 191 2.21 -25.68 13.27
N TYR A 192 1.55 -24.56 13.00
CA TYR A 192 0.18 -24.34 13.41
C TYR A 192 -0.81 -24.79 12.33
N ARG A 193 -1.82 -25.57 12.75
CA ARG A 193 -2.87 -26.09 11.87
C ARG A 193 -3.62 -24.99 11.12
N TRP A 194 -3.97 -23.90 11.81
CA TRP A 194 -4.70 -22.78 11.21
C TRP A 194 -3.92 -22.13 10.06
N PHE A 195 -2.59 -22.01 10.19
CA PHE A 195 -1.74 -21.41 9.16
C PHE A 195 -1.59 -22.34 7.96
N ARG A 196 -1.47 -23.65 8.20
CA ARG A 196 -1.47 -24.65 7.12
C ARG A 196 -2.78 -24.64 6.33
N GLU A 197 -3.92 -24.59 7.02
CA GLU A 197 -5.25 -24.50 6.41
C GLU A 197 -5.44 -23.18 5.64
N PHE A 198 -4.90 -22.07 6.16
CA PHE A 198 -4.93 -20.77 5.48
C PHE A 198 -4.03 -20.72 4.24
N SER A 199 -2.87 -21.36 4.29
CA SER A 199 -1.94 -21.47 3.16
C SER A 199 -2.46 -22.38 2.05
N HIS A 200 -3.27 -23.39 2.39
CA HIS A 200 -3.90 -24.27 1.40
C HIS A 200 -5.13 -23.60 0.76
N ASP A 201 -5.31 -23.83 -0.54
CA ASP A 201 -6.31 -23.16 -1.38
C ASP A 201 -7.76 -23.65 -1.15
N ARG A 202 -8.01 -24.35 -0.03
CA ARG A 202 -9.37 -24.78 0.35
C ARG A 202 -10.17 -23.57 0.83
N ARG A 203 -11.33 -23.34 0.20
CA ARG A 203 -12.38 -22.51 0.78
C ARG A 203 -12.64 -22.99 2.21
N MET A 204 -12.63 -22.08 3.18
CA MET A 204 -13.13 -22.38 4.51
C MET A 204 -14.62 -22.66 4.38
N THR A 205 -14.99 -23.95 4.38
CA THR A 205 -16.38 -24.37 4.54
C THR A 205 -16.77 -24.06 5.97
N ILE A 206 -17.61 -23.03 6.15
CA ILE A 206 -18.36 -22.80 7.40
C ILE A 206 -19.45 -23.85 7.50
#